data_AF-A0A9X4AZJ5-F1
#
_entry.id   AF-A0A9X4AZJ5-F1
#
_cell.length_a   1.000
_cell.length_b   1.000
_cell.length_c   1.000
_cell.angle_alpha   90.00
_cell.angle_beta   90.00
_cell.angle_gamma   90.00
#
_symmetry.space_group_name_H-M   'P 1'
#
loop_
_entity.id
_entity.type
_entity.pdbx_description
1 polymer ?
#
loop_
_entity_poly.entity_id
_entity_poly.type
_entity_poly.pdbx_seq_one_letter_code
_entity_poly.pdbx_strand_id
1 'polypeptide(L)'
;MGIALVTLAVVVMLVQLGITVRLWRSDLYTRGQKIAQSAMIWLLPVVGAIVVYVGLRHTEDVPRLKPNSEGGEHQSLWWTNHDP
;
A
#
# COMPACT_ATOMS: atom_id res chain seq x y z
N MET A 1 -4.67 -10.20 9.81
CA MET A 1 -4.55 -9.00 8.95
C MET A 1 -4.54 -9.33 7.45
N GLY A 2 -3.70 -10.25 6.96
CA GLY A 2 -3.62 -10.57 5.51
C GLY A 2 -4.95 -10.98 4.86
N ILE A 3 -5.73 -11.85 5.52
CA ILE A 3 -7.02 -12.32 4.99
C ILE A 3 -8.01 -11.16 4.78
N ALA A 4 -8.09 -10.20 5.72
CA ALA A 4 -8.99 -9.06 5.61
C ALA A 4 -8.65 -8.16 4.40
N LEU A 5 -7.35 -7.95 4.14
CA LEU A 5 -6.89 -7.19 2.98
C LEU A 5 -7.21 -7.91 1.66
N VAL A 6 -7.03 -9.23 1.62
CA VAL A 6 -7.40 -10.05 0.44
C VAL A 6 -8.90 -9.98 0.20
N THR A 7 -9.72 -10.14 1.23
CA THR A 7 -11.18 -10.03 1.10
C THR A 7 -11.58 -8.64 0.60
N LEU A 8 -11.00 -7.58 1.14
CA LEU A 8 -11.26 -6.21 0.67
C LEU A 8 -10.89 -6.03 -0.80
N ALA A 9 -9.70 -6.50 -1.22
CA ALA A 9 -9.26 -6.42 -2.60
C ALA A 9 -10.20 -7.18 -3.55
N VAL A 10 -10.66 -8.38 -3.17
CA VAL A 10 -11.63 -9.17 -3.94
C VAL A 10 -12.96 -8.44 -4.08
N VAL A 11 -13.50 -7.89 -2.99
CA VAL A 11 -14.76 -7.13 -3.01
C VAL A 11 -14.65 -5.92 -3.93
N VAL A 12 -13.57 -5.14 -3.81
CA VAL A 12 -13.32 -3.98 -4.70
C VAL A 12 -13.25 -4.44 -6.17
N MET A 13 -12.53 -5.52 -6.46
CA MET A 13 -12.39 -6.04 -7.82
C MET A 13 -13.73 -6.50 -8.42
N LEU A 14 -14.57 -7.18 -7.63
CA LEU A 14 -15.90 -7.60 -8.05
C LEU A 14 -16.82 -6.40 -8.34
N VAL A 15 -16.78 -5.36 -7.52
CA VAL A 15 -17.56 -4.13 -7.73
C VAL A 15 -17.14 -3.43 -9.02
N GLN A 16 -15.83 -3.27 -9.27
CA GLN A 16 -15.33 -2.64 -10.49
C GLN A 16 -15.71 -3.42 -11.75
N LEU A 17 -15.62 -4.76 -11.71
CA LEU A 17 -16.10 -5.63 -12.78
C LEU A 17 -17.61 -5.47 -13.02
N GLY A 18 -18.42 -5.50 -11.96
CA GLY A 18 -19.87 -5.33 -12.05
C GLY A 18 -20.29 -4.01 -12.68
N ILE A 19 -19.65 -2.90 -12.26
CA ILE A 19 -19.89 -1.56 -12.83
C ILE A 19 -19.45 -1.51 -14.28
N THR A 20 -18.27 -2.07 -14.62
CA THR A 20 -17.76 -2.10 -16.00
C THR A 20 -18.70 -2.90 -16.91
N VAL A 21 -19.16 -4.07 -16.49
CA VAL A 21 -20.13 -4.88 -17.26
C VAL A 21 -21.43 -4.12 -17.45
N ARG A 22 -21.95 -3.47 -16.40
CA ARG A 22 -23.17 -2.67 -16.48
C ARG A 22 -23.02 -1.47 -17.42
N LEU A 23 -21.87 -0.79 -17.39
CA LEU A 23 -21.54 0.31 -18.29
C LEU A 23 -21.57 -0.16 -19.74
N TRP A 24 -20.95 -1.30 -20.03
CA TRP A 24 -20.89 -1.85 -21.39
C TRP A 24 -22.25 -2.31 -21.90
N ARG A 25 -23.09 -2.86 -21.01
CA ARG A 25 -24.48 -3.25 -21.32
C ARG A 25 -25.44 -2.06 -21.47
N SER A 26 -25.11 -0.89 -20.92
CA SER A 26 -25.97 0.30 -21.05
C SER A 26 -25.85 0.91 -22.43
N ASP A 27 -26.97 1.32 -23.05
CA ASP A 27 -26.95 2.00 -24.36
C ASP A 27 -26.84 3.54 -24.23
N LEU A 28 -26.59 4.03 -23.00
CA LEU A 28 -26.51 5.45 -22.69
C LEU A 28 -25.24 6.13 -23.23
N TYR A 29 -24.22 5.35 -23.59
CA TYR A 29 -22.89 5.85 -23.91
C TYR A 29 -22.39 5.30 -25.24
N THR A 30 -21.72 6.15 -26.01
CA THR A 30 -21.02 5.73 -27.22
C THR A 30 -19.85 4.80 -26.86
N ARG A 31 -19.39 3.97 -27.81
CA ARG A 31 -18.25 3.07 -27.60
C ARG A 31 -17.01 3.80 -27.07
N GLY A 32 -16.71 5.00 -27.58
CA GLY A 32 -15.58 5.81 -27.11
C GLY A 32 -15.71 6.23 -25.65
N GLN A 33 -16.90 6.69 -25.23
CA GLN A 33 -17.16 7.07 -23.83
C GLN A 33 -17.07 5.87 -22.88
N LYS A 34 -17.54 4.69 -23.31
CA LYS A 34 -17.41 3.44 -22.53
C LYS A 34 -15.95 3.04 -22.33
N ILE A 35 -15.12 3.17 -23.36
CA ILE A 35 -13.68 2.87 -23.29
C ILE A 35 -12.98 3.85 -22.34
N ALA A 36 -13.22 5.16 -22.47
CA ALA A 36 -12.61 6.16 -21.60
C ALA A 36 -13.02 5.98 -20.13
N GLN A 37 -14.31 5.73 -19.86
CA GLN A 37 -14.79 5.46 -18.50
C GLN A 37 -14.22 4.16 -17.93
N SER A 38 -14.13 3.11 -18.73
CA SER A 38 -13.49 1.86 -18.30
C SER A 38 -12.00 2.09 -18.02
N ALA A 39 -11.28 2.77 -18.91
CA ALA A 39 -9.88 3.10 -18.69
C ALA A 39 -9.66 3.85 -17.38
N MET A 40 -10.53 4.81 -17.03
CA MET A 40 -10.43 5.57 -15.79
C MET A 40 -10.66 4.71 -14.54
N ILE A 41 -11.65 3.80 -14.57
CA ILE A 41 -11.93 2.84 -13.48
C ILE A 41 -10.69 1.96 -13.23
N TRP A 42 -10.07 1.45 -14.29
CA TRP A 42 -9.01 0.45 -14.18
C TRP A 42 -7.59 1.05 -14.05
N LEU A 43 -7.33 2.26 -14.58
CA LEU A 43 -6.00 2.89 -14.51
C LEU A 43 -5.71 3.51 -13.15
N LEU A 44 -6.70 4.13 -12.50
CA LEU A 44 -6.49 4.81 -11.22
C LEU A 44 -5.82 3.92 -10.14
N PRO A 45 -6.26 2.67 -9.89
CA PRO A 45 -5.60 1.80 -8.92
C PRO A 45 -4.18 1.39 -9.36
N VAL A 46 -3.94 1.22 -10.66
CA VAL A 46 -2.60 0.89 -11.19
C VAL A 46 -1.64 2.06 -11.00
N VAL A 47 -2.07 3.28 -11.34
CA VAL A 47 -1.28 4.49 -11.14
C VAL A 47 -0.97 4.70 -9.66
N GLY A 48 -1.96 4.53 -8.78
CA GLY A 48 -1.75 4.60 -7.33
C GLY A 48 -0.69 3.60 -6.84
N ALA A 49 -0.74 2.35 -7.32
CA ALA A 49 0.25 1.34 -6.97
C ALA A 49 1.67 1.69 -7.47
N ILE A 50 1.79 2.23 -8.69
CA ILE A 50 3.09 2.67 -9.24
C ILE A 50 3.68 3.80 -8.40
N VAL A 51 2.87 4.80 -8.03
CA VAL A 51 3.33 5.93 -7.20
C VAL A 51 3.87 5.43 -5.86
N VAL A 52 3.12 4.55 -5.19
CA VAL A 52 3.56 3.94 -3.93
C VAL A 52 4.85 3.15 -4.11
N TYR A 53 4.94 2.32 -5.16
CA TYR A 53 6.13 1.53 -5.47
C TYR A 53 7.38 2.40 -5.71
N VAL A 54 7.24 3.50 -6.47
CA VAL A 54 8.34 4.44 -6.72
C VAL A 54 8.77 5.16 -5.44
N GLY A 55 7.81 5.59 -4.60
CA GLY A 55 8.12 6.22 -3.31
C GLY A 55 8.86 5.29 -2.34
N LEU A 56 8.47 4.01 -2.31
CA LEU A 56 9.17 2.97 -1.54
C LEU A 56 10.63 2.81 -2.00
N ARG A 57 10.86 2.70 -3.31
CA ARG A 57 12.22 2.61 -3.89
C ARG A 57 13.11 3.77 -3.46
N HIS A 58 12.59 4.99 -3.45
CA HIS A 58 13.36 6.17 -3.05
C HIS A 58 13.71 6.20 -1.54
N THR A 59 12.92 5.50 -0.72
CA THR A 59 13.15 5.42 0.74
C THR A 59 14.15 4.33 1.11
N GLU A 60 14.24 3.26 0.32
CA GLU A 60 15.20 2.15 0.53
C GLU A 60 16.66 2.58 0.38
N ASP A 61 16.91 3.64 -0.40
CA ASP A 61 18.25 4.22 -0.62
C ASP A 61 18.75 5.06 0.58
N VAL A 62 17.90 5.34 1.57
CA VAL A 62 18.30 6.02 2.80
C VAL A 62 18.92 4.99 3.75
N PRO A 63 20.22 5.08 4.09
CA PRO A 63 20.83 4.16 5.04
C PRO A 63 20.03 4.17 6.34
N ARG A 64 19.46 3.03 6.73
CA ARG A 64 18.79 2.92 8.03
C ARG A 64 19.85 3.20 9.09
N LEU A 65 19.81 4.38 9.72
CA LEU A 65 20.57 4.62 10.94
C LEU A 65 20.13 3.55 11.93
N LYS A 66 21.03 2.60 12.19
CA LYS A 66 20.87 1.65 13.29
C LYS A 66 20.74 2.54 14.54
N PRO A 67 19.60 2.52 15.28
CA PRO A 67 19.50 3.29 16.51
C PRO A 67 20.64 2.82 17.40
N ASN A 68 21.51 3.76 17.77
CA ASN A 68 22.70 3.47 18.53
C ASN A 68 22.27 2.78 19.83
N SER A 69 22.50 1.47 19.93
CA SER A 69 22.12 0.66 21.08
C SER A 69 23.12 0.77 22.23
N GLU A 70 24.10 1.68 22.13
CA GLU A 70 25.12 1.95 23.15
C GLU A 70 24.59 2.64 24.43
N GLY A 71 23.29 2.92 24.54
CA GLY A 71 22.71 3.53 25.74
C GLY A 71 22.34 2.54 26.88
N GLY A 72 22.41 1.23 26.65
CA GLY A 72 21.89 0.22 27.59
C GLY A 72 22.93 -0.38 28.55
N GLU A 73 24.20 -0.41 28.19
CA GLU A 73 25.23 -1.14 28.96
C GLU A 73 25.86 -0.30 30.08
N HIS A 74 25.85 1.04 29.94
CA HIS A 74 26.36 1.91 30.99
C HIS A 74 25.42 2.03 32.20
N GLN A 75 24.13 1.72 32.01
CA GLN A 75 23.17 1.73 33.11
C GLN A 75 23.29 0.48 33.97
N SER A 76 23.86 -0.64 33.51
CA SER A 76 23.94 -1.88 34.29
C SER A 76 25.17 -2.07 35.17
N LEU A 77 26.11 -1.13 35.11
CA LEU A 77 27.38 -1.20 35.82
C LEU A 77 27.39 -0.46 37.17
N TRP A 78 26.38 0.36 37.50
CA TRP A 78 26.37 1.11 38.76
C TRP A 78 25.83 0.31 39.96
N TRP A 79 25.07 -0.77 39.74
CA TRP A 79 24.51 -1.58 40.82
C TRP A 79 25.34 -2.80 41.20
N THR A 80 26.39 -3.15 40.44
CA THR A 80 27.22 -4.34 40.70
C THR A 80 28.38 -4.11 41.66
N ASN A 81 28.59 -2.88 42.14
CA ASN A 81 29.69 -2.52 43.05
C ASN A 81 29.23 -2.16 44.47
N HIS A 82 27.98 -2.47 44.84
CA HIS A 82 27.49 -2.31 46.20
C HIS A 82 27.18 -3.68 46.81
N ASP A 83 28.24 -4.38 47.24
CA ASP A 83 28.15 -5.40 48.27
C ASP A 83 29.02 -4.93 49.48
N PRO A 84 28.51 -5.07 50.73
CA PRO A 84 29.08 -4.49 51.96
C PRO A 84 30.34 -5.18 52.49
#